data_AF-A0A452ZZH4-F1
#
_entry.id   AF-A0A452ZZH4-F1
#
_cell.length_a   1.000
_cell.length_b   1.000
_cell.length_c   1.000
_cell.angle_alpha   90.00
_cell.angle_beta   90.00
_cell.angle_gamma   90.00
#
_symmetry.space_group_name_H-M   'P 1'
#
loop_
_entity.id
_entity.type
_entity.pdbx_description
1 polymer ?
#
loop_
_entity_poly.entity_id
_entity_poly.type
_entity_poly.pdbx_seq_one_letter_code
_entity_poly.pdbx_strand_id
1 'polypeptide(L)'
;MGVFGSSAKVYRPAPEVDLGPGSGELYISPNVKAPRVAGLLVKIFVWVLEMPVVGWVLLYILKKDNLINKLVSEAEIPEPPLFTSTHRWEDTPEQNVSLTKPGLSPAERVREAVDCLPTRLESPLAADVPPSSSLKRWTIMDFSRAYSSGETTPVQVAKRFLAAVKECSGPTMNMAFFISCDPEDVLKQAEESTLRYQT
;
A
#
# COMPACT_ATOMS: atom_id res chain seq x y z
N MET A 1 42.58 -21.07 -3.17
CA MET A 1 42.57 -21.36 -4.62
C MET A 1 41.31 -22.18 -4.89
N GLY A 2 40.20 -21.73 -5.47
CA GLY A 2 39.93 -20.66 -6.41
C GLY A 2 39.18 -21.29 -7.58
N VAL A 3 37.83 -21.30 -7.56
CA VAL A 3 37.03 -21.71 -8.74
C VAL A 3 35.78 -20.83 -8.98
N PHE A 4 35.29 -20.04 -8.01
CA PHE A 4 34.16 -19.13 -8.26
C PHE A 4 34.22 -17.80 -7.48
N GLY A 5 35.42 -17.24 -7.29
CA GLY A 5 35.56 -15.92 -6.66
C GLY A 5 35.43 -14.82 -7.70
N SER A 6 34.30 -14.12 -7.75
CA SER A 6 34.25 -12.78 -8.34
C SER A 6 35.13 -11.85 -7.52
N SER A 7 35.83 -10.91 -8.16
CA SER A 7 36.52 -9.83 -7.43
C SER A 7 35.49 -9.06 -6.60
N ALA A 8 35.79 -8.87 -5.31
CA ALA A 8 34.99 -8.04 -4.42
C ALA A 8 34.80 -6.65 -5.06
N LYS A 9 33.56 -6.16 -5.10
CA LYS A 9 33.25 -4.84 -5.65
C LYS A 9 33.24 -3.84 -4.49
N VAL A 10 34.23 -2.95 -4.46
CA VAL A 10 34.26 -1.83 -3.52
C VAL A 10 33.36 -0.72 -4.07
N TYR A 11 32.32 -0.36 -3.32
CA TYR A 11 31.43 0.74 -3.68
C TYR A 11 32.02 2.06 -3.20
N ARG A 12 31.83 3.12 -4.00
CA ARG A 12 32.20 4.47 -3.58
C ARG A 12 31.17 4.99 -2.58
N PRO A 13 31.60 5.81 -1.59
CA PRO A 13 30.67 6.47 -0.69
C PRO A 13 29.62 7.27 -1.45
N ALA A 14 28.36 7.20 -1.02
CA ALA A 14 27.25 7.88 -1.67
C ALA A 14 27.47 9.39 -1.91
N PRO A 15 28.09 10.18 -0.98
CA PRO A 15 28.36 11.60 -1.20
C PRO A 15 29.39 11.90 -2.31
N GLU A 16 30.18 10.90 -2.72
CA GLU A 16 31.27 11.06 -3.70
C GLU A 16 30.85 10.60 -5.12
N VAL A 17 29.62 10.12 -5.27
CA VAL A 17 29.09 9.68 -6.56
C VAL A 17 28.59 10.90 -7.35
N ASP A 18 29.14 11.09 -8.55
CA ASP A 18 28.66 12.12 -9.48
C ASP A 18 27.36 11.66 -10.16
N LEU A 19 26.28 12.40 -9.96
CA LEU A 19 24.97 12.17 -10.58
C LEU A 19 24.66 13.18 -11.71
N GLY A 20 25.68 13.91 -12.17
CA GLY A 20 25.55 14.87 -13.25
C GLY A 20 25.23 14.23 -14.61
N PRO A 21 24.80 15.02 -15.61
CA PRO A 21 24.43 14.55 -16.94
C PRO A 21 25.58 13.93 -17.75
N GLY A 22 26.84 14.13 -17.32
CA GLY A 22 28.04 13.50 -17.90
C GLY A 22 28.62 12.35 -17.08
N SER A 23 27.93 11.92 -16.01
CA SER A 23 28.40 10.84 -15.15
C SER A 23 28.44 9.49 -15.88
N GLY A 24 29.38 8.64 -15.50
CA GLY A 24 29.46 7.25 -15.98
C GLY A 24 28.48 6.31 -15.28
N GLU A 25 27.62 6.83 -14.40
CA GLU A 25 26.65 6.05 -13.62
C GLU A 25 25.43 5.74 -14.50
N LEU A 26 25.45 4.55 -15.08
CA LEU A 26 24.39 4.08 -15.97
C LEU A 26 23.20 3.55 -15.18
N TYR A 27 22.00 3.78 -15.70
CA TYR A 27 20.81 3.12 -15.20
C TYR A 27 20.92 1.60 -15.40
N ILE A 28 20.98 0.87 -14.28
CA ILE A 28 21.00 -0.60 -14.29
C ILE A 28 19.54 -1.07 -14.16
N SER A 29 19.03 -1.72 -15.21
CA SER A 29 17.71 -2.33 -15.13
C SER A 29 17.75 -3.54 -14.17
N PRO A 30 16.69 -3.74 -13.35
CA PRO A 30 16.62 -4.89 -12.48
C PRO A 30 16.53 -6.18 -13.30
N ASN A 31 17.56 -7.01 -13.22
CA ASN A 31 17.61 -8.31 -13.89
C ASN A 31 17.33 -9.42 -12.88
N VAL A 32 16.06 -9.56 -12.51
CA VAL A 32 15.61 -10.60 -11.57
C VAL A 32 15.25 -11.86 -12.37
N LYS A 33 15.97 -12.96 -12.10
CA LYS A 33 15.73 -14.27 -12.71
C LYS A 33 15.05 -15.18 -11.69
N ALA A 34 13.82 -15.57 -11.99
CA ALA A 34 13.07 -16.52 -11.19
C ALA A 34 12.18 -17.41 -12.08
N PRO A 35 12.01 -18.70 -11.74
CA PRO A 35 11.10 -19.57 -12.47
C PRO A 35 9.65 -19.15 -12.23
N ARG A 36 8.84 -19.10 -13.30
CA ARG A 36 7.39 -18.90 -13.20
C ARG A 36 6.71 -20.26 -13.09
N VAL A 37 6.25 -20.61 -11.90
CA VAL A 37 5.57 -21.88 -11.60
C VAL A 37 4.20 -21.62 -10.98
N ALA A 38 3.20 -22.42 -11.36
CA ALA A 38 1.83 -22.32 -10.84
C ALA A 38 1.20 -23.71 -10.68
N GLY A 39 0.15 -23.82 -9.88
CA GLY A 39 -0.61 -25.07 -9.68
C GLY A 39 0.20 -26.18 -9.01
N LEU A 40 0.26 -27.36 -9.63
CA LEU A 40 1.02 -28.50 -9.10
C LEU A 40 2.54 -28.24 -9.09
N LEU A 41 3.05 -27.53 -10.11
CA LEU A 41 4.48 -27.27 -10.24
C LEU A 41 5.02 -26.41 -9.11
N VAL A 42 4.24 -25.44 -8.61
CA VAL A 42 4.67 -24.65 -7.45
C VAL A 42 4.73 -25.50 -6.18
N LYS A 43 3.82 -26.47 -6.00
CA LYS A 43 3.86 -27.38 -4.84
C LYS A 43 5.12 -28.25 -4.85
N ILE A 44 5.48 -28.81 -6.01
CA ILE A 44 6.71 -29.60 -6.18
C ILE A 44 7.94 -28.72 -5.95
N PHE A 45 7.95 -27.50 -6.51
CA PHE A 45 9.05 -26.57 -6.34
C PHE A 45 9.28 -26.18 -4.87
N VAL A 46 8.21 -25.89 -4.12
CA VAL A 46 8.29 -25.60 -2.67
C VAL A 46 8.79 -26.84 -1.92
N TRP A 47 8.28 -28.03 -2.22
CA TRP A 47 8.77 -29.26 -1.61
C TRP A 47 10.28 -29.46 -1.80
N VAL A 48 10.80 -29.23 -3.01
CA VAL A 48 12.25 -29.29 -3.30
C VAL A 48 13.04 -28.21 -2.54
N LEU A 49 12.50 -27.00 -2.41
CA LEU A 49 13.13 -25.92 -1.64
C LEU A 49 13.22 -26.25 -0.14
N GLU A 50 12.28 -27.02 0.39
CA GLU A 50 12.24 -27.44 1.80
C GLU A 50 13.09 -28.70 2.07
N MET A 51 13.52 -29.43 1.04
CA MET A 51 14.38 -30.61 1.21
C MET A 51 15.75 -30.23 1.82
N PRO A 52 16.24 -30.98 2.81
CA PRO A 52 17.57 -30.77 3.36
C PRO A 52 18.64 -30.92 2.27
N VAL A 53 19.68 -30.10 2.33
CA VAL A 53 20.80 -30.02 1.37
C VAL A 53 20.39 -29.55 -0.03
N VAL A 54 19.45 -30.22 -0.71
CA VAL A 54 19.00 -29.88 -2.07
C VAL A 54 18.40 -28.48 -2.13
N GLY A 55 17.53 -28.14 -1.18
CA GLY A 55 16.93 -26.81 -1.09
C GLY A 55 17.97 -25.71 -0.85
N TRP A 56 19.00 -26.00 -0.05
CA TRP A 56 20.09 -25.04 0.21
C TRP A 56 20.93 -24.77 -1.04
N VAL A 57 21.27 -25.82 -1.81
CA VAL A 57 21.99 -25.68 -3.09
C VAL A 57 21.15 -24.87 -4.09
N LEU A 58 19.85 -25.18 -4.20
CA LEU A 58 18.94 -24.46 -5.09
C LEU A 58 18.82 -22.97 -4.70
N LEU A 59 18.65 -22.68 -3.41
CA LEU A 59 18.62 -21.30 -2.90
C LEU A 59 19.94 -20.56 -3.15
N TYR A 60 21.07 -21.23 -3.02
CA TYR A 60 22.38 -20.64 -3.32
C TYR A 60 22.47 -20.23 -4.79
N ILE A 61 22.03 -21.09 -5.72
CA ILE A 61 21.98 -20.78 -7.16
C ILE A 61 21.06 -19.58 -7.42
N LEU A 62 19.85 -19.58 -6.88
CA LEU A 62 18.89 -18.47 -7.04
C LEU A 62 19.46 -17.14 -6.51
N LYS A 63 20.14 -17.14 -5.36
CA LYS A 63 20.79 -15.94 -4.81
C LYS A 63 21.96 -15.46 -5.67
N LYS A 64 22.75 -16.38 -6.21
CA LYS A 64 23.88 -16.07 -7.09
C LYS A 64 23.41 -15.47 -8.42
N ASP A 65 22.40 -16.06 -9.04
CA ASP A 65 21.85 -15.61 -10.33
C ASP A 65 21.21 -14.22 -10.24
N ASN A 66 20.70 -13.84 -9.06
CA ASN A 66 20.11 -12.54 -8.77
C ASN A 66 21.11 -11.55 -8.12
N LEU A 67 22.42 -11.84 -8.17
CA LEU A 67 23.50 -10.97 -7.67
C LEU A 67 23.43 -10.65 -6.16
N ILE A 68 22.58 -11.33 -5.38
CA ILE A 68 22.42 -11.09 -3.94
C ILE A 68 23.71 -11.41 -3.20
N ASN A 69 24.35 -12.54 -3.51
CA ASN A 69 25.62 -12.91 -2.89
C ASN A 69 26.74 -11.90 -3.21
N LYS A 70 26.72 -11.34 -4.44
CA LYS A 70 27.70 -10.32 -4.85
C LYS A 70 27.55 -9.04 -4.03
N LEU A 71 26.31 -8.64 -3.72
CA LEU A 71 26.05 -7.44 -2.92
C LEU A 71 26.24 -7.67 -1.41
N VAL A 72 25.77 -8.80 -0.88
CA VAL A 72 25.74 -9.02 0.57
C VAL A 72 27.04 -9.62 1.10
N SER A 73 27.72 -10.46 0.32
CA SER A 73 28.90 -11.21 0.77
C SER A 73 30.21 -10.76 0.12
N GLU A 74 30.17 -10.15 -1.06
CA GLU A 74 31.36 -9.77 -1.82
C GLU A 74 31.53 -8.25 -2.00
N ALA A 75 30.54 -7.43 -1.59
CA ALA A 75 30.65 -5.98 -1.68
C ALA A 75 31.20 -5.39 -0.40
N GLU A 76 32.05 -4.38 -0.55
CA GLU A 76 32.48 -3.52 0.54
C GLU A 76 31.67 -2.22 0.46
N ILE A 77 30.88 -1.98 1.50
CA ILE A 77 30.04 -0.78 1.65
C ILE A 77 30.63 0.02 2.81
N PRO A 78 31.22 1.20 2.55
CA PRO A 78 31.92 1.98 3.57
C PRO A 78 30.97 2.64 4.57
N GLU A 79 29.69 2.81 4.22
CA GLU A 79 28.70 3.43 5.09
C GLU A 79 28.32 2.56 6.29
N PRO A 80 28.10 3.18 7.48
CA PRO A 80 27.56 2.46 8.62
C PRO A 80 26.10 2.03 8.36
N PRO A 81 25.66 0.92 8.96
CA PRO A 81 24.29 0.43 8.78
C PRO A 81 23.28 1.41 9.39
N LEU A 82 22.24 1.74 8.62
CA LEU A 82 21.09 2.50 9.08
C LEU A 82 19.89 1.56 9.27
N PHE A 83 19.57 1.21 10.52
CA PHE A 83 18.51 0.24 10.84
C PHE A 83 17.09 0.83 10.77
N THR A 84 16.97 2.14 10.97
CA THR A 84 15.70 2.87 10.93
C THR A 84 15.89 4.19 10.20
N SER A 85 14.85 4.68 9.53
CA SER A 85 14.89 5.97 8.84
C SER A 85 15.22 7.13 9.80
N THR A 86 16.33 7.81 9.57
CA THR A 86 16.69 9.04 10.28
C THR A 86 16.43 10.24 9.38
N HIS A 87 15.18 10.71 9.34
CA HIS A 87 14.86 11.99 8.70
C HIS A 87 15.37 13.11 9.60
N ARG A 88 16.21 14.01 9.06
CA ARG A 88 16.53 15.26 9.76
C ARG A 88 15.33 16.18 9.57
N TRP A 89 14.65 16.50 10.67
CA TRP A 89 13.39 17.26 10.73
C TRP A 89 13.48 18.71 10.23
N GLU A 90 14.68 19.20 9.90
CA GLU A 90 14.88 20.54 9.33
C GLU A 90 14.57 20.54 7.82
N ASP A 91 13.37 20.07 7.45
CA ASP A 91 12.84 20.27 6.12
C ASP A 91 12.39 21.73 5.96
N THR A 92 12.38 22.20 4.71
CA THR A 92 11.83 23.52 4.38
C THR A 92 10.36 23.54 4.77
N PRO A 93 9.88 24.55 5.53
CA PRO A 93 8.50 24.56 6.00
C PRO A 93 7.55 24.51 4.81
N GLU A 94 6.64 23.54 4.83
CA GLU A 94 5.61 23.40 3.80
C GLU A 94 4.77 24.69 3.73
N GLN A 95 4.48 25.14 2.51
CA GLN A 95 3.70 26.36 2.28
C GLN A 95 2.22 26.03 2.08
N ASN A 96 1.34 26.95 2.50
CA ASN A 96 -0.12 26.82 2.39
C ASN A 96 -0.72 25.60 3.12
N VAL A 97 -0.12 25.22 4.24
CA VAL A 97 -0.63 24.15 5.12
C VAL A 97 -1.22 24.73 6.40
N SER A 98 -2.26 24.09 6.91
CA SER A 98 -2.77 24.34 8.26
C SER A 98 -2.16 23.30 9.21
N LEU A 99 -1.34 23.76 10.16
CA LEU A 99 -0.72 22.87 11.14
C LEU A 99 -1.72 22.51 12.24
N THR A 100 -2.09 21.23 12.29
CA THR A 100 -2.93 20.67 13.35
C THR A 100 -2.26 20.81 14.72
N LYS A 101 -3.04 21.19 15.74
CA LYS A 101 -2.51 21.33 17.10
C LYS A 101 -2.10 19.97 17.68
N PRO A 102 -0.97 19.89 18.41
CA PRO A 102 -0.57 18.65 19.07
C PRO A 102 -1.62 18.28 20.14
N GLY A 103 -1.90 16.97 20.28
CA GLY A 103 -2.77 16.45 21.34
C GLY A 103 -4.27 16.45 21.05
N LEU A 104 -4.74 16.90 19.88
CA LEU A 104 -6.16 16.82 19.52
C LEU A 104 -6.66 15.38 19.42
N SER A 105 -7.91 15.16 19.85
CA SER A 105 -8.62 13.89 19.67
C SER A 105 -8.92 13.63 18.18
N PRO A 106 -9.14 12.36 17.75
CA PRO A 106 -9.47 12.06 16.35
C PRO A 106 -10.67 12.85 15.82
N ALA A 107 -11.71 13.06 16.64
CA ALA A 107 -12.91 13.80 16.24
C ALA A 107 -12.63 15.29 15.98
N GLU A 108 -11.78 15.93 16.78
CA GLU A 108 -11.37 17.32 16.60
C GLU A 108 -10.51 17.50 15.35
N ARG A 109 -9.60 16.54 15.08
CA ARG A 109 -8.79 16.54 13.85
C ARG A 109 -9.65 16.40 12.60
N VAL A 110 -10.71 15.58 12.65
CA VAL A 110 -11.66 15.47 11.54
C VAL A 110 -12.36 16.81 11.30
N ARG A 111 -12.70 17.55 12.36
CA ARG A 111 -13.31 18.88 12.21
C ARG A 111 -12.37 19.87 11.52
N GLU A 112 -11.11 19.95 11.97
CA GLU A 112 -10.10 20.80 11.31
C GLU A 112 -9.88 20.39 9.84
N ALA A 113 -9.89 19.09 9.55
CA ALA A 113 -9.75 18.59 8.18
C ALA A 113 -10.96 18.98 7.30
N VAL A 114 -12.19 18.93 7.84
CA VAL A 114 -13.40 19.35 7.12
C VAL A 114 -13.37 20.83 6.77
N ASP A 115 -12.85 21.69 7.66
CA ASP A 115 -12.70 23.13 7.40
C ASP A 115 -11.69 23.43 6.28
N CYS A 116 -10.75 22.50 6.04
CA CYS A 116 -9.79 22.59 4.93
C CYS A 116 -10.36 22.07 3.59
N LEU A 117 -11.54 21.44 3.58
CA LEU A 117 -12.17 20.95 2.36
C LEU A 117 -12.91 22.09 1.63
N PRO A 118 -12.96 22.06 0.30
CA PRO A 118 -13.76 23.03 -0.46
C PRO A 118 -15.25 22.90 -0.11
N THR A 119 -15.95 24.02 0.11
CA THR A 119 -17.38 24.08 0.49
C THR A 119 -18.30 23.36 -0.50
N ARG A 120 -17.87 23.24 -1.76
CA ARG A 120 -18.57 22.51 -2.81
C ARG A 120 -17.55 21.73 -3.63
N LEU A 121 -17.67 20.41 -3.62
CA LEU A 121 -16.99 19.50 -4.55
C LEU A 121 -17.66 19.56 -5.93
N GLU A 122 -18.01 20.76 -6.38
CA GLU A 122 -18.36 20.96 -7.78
C GLU A 122 -17.06 21.07 -8.55
N SER A 123 -16.78 20.02 -9.31
CA SER A 123 -15.73 20.02 -10.31
C SER A 123 -15.91 21.28 -11.17
N PRO A 124 -14.93 22.21 -11.18
CA PRO A 124 -14.94 23.34 -12.12
C PRO A 124 -14.96 22.88 -13.59
N LEU A 125 -14.62 21.61 -13.84
CA LEU A 125 -14.66 20.98 -15.16
C LEU A 125 -16.06 20.51 -15.57
N ALA A 126 -17.09 20.67 -14.71
CA ALA A 126 -18.45 20.18 -14.96
C ALA A 126 -19.45 21.26 -15.41
N ALA A 127 -19.02 22.52 -15.60
CA ALA A 127 -19.92 23.57 -16.07
C ALA A 127 -20.40 23.36 -17.53
N ASP A 128 -19.62 22.63 -18.35
CA ASP A 128 -19.90 22.43 -19.78
C ASP A 128 -20.26 20.98 -20.17
N VAL A 129 -20.38 20.06 -19.20
CA VAL A 129 -20.72 18.65 -19.49
C VAL A 129 -22.20 18.41 -19.23
N PRO A 130 -23.00 17.95 -20.21
CA PRO A 130 -24.41 17.63 -20.00
C PRO A 130 -24.57 16.63 -18.85
N PRO A 131 -25.69 16.66 -18.10
CA PRO A 131 -25.91 15.87 -16.89
C PRO A 131 -25.98 14.35 -17.11
N SER A 132 -25.66 13.85 -18.31
CA SER A 132 -25.44 12.44 -18.59
C SER A 132 -24.10 11.96 -18.00
N SER A 133 -24.16 11.64 -16.71
CA SER A 133 -23.43 10.56 -16.03
C SER A 133 -21.91 10.49 -16.25
N SER A 134 -21.16 11.36 -15.57
CA SER A 134 -19.85 10.91 -15.07
C SER A 134 -20.09 9.95 -13.91
N LEU A 135 -19.57 8.73 -13.99
CA LEU A 135 -19.66 7.76 -12.88
C LEU A 135 -18.82 8.31 -11.72
N LYS A 136 -19.49 8.90 -10.72
CA LYS A 136 -18.86 9.39 -9.50
C LYS A 136 -18.99 8.34 -8.41
N ARG A 137 -17.92 8.15 -7.63
CA ARG A 137 -17.96 7.34 -6.40
C ARG A 137 -18.51 8.21 -5.27
N TRP A 138 -19.27 7.58 -4.37
CA TRP A 138 -19.75 8.22 -3.16
C TRP A 138 -18.60 8.60 -2.23
N THR A 139 -18.65 9.80 -1.64
CA THR A 139 -17.66 10.27 -0.66
C THR A 139 -18.17 10.10 0.77
N ILE A 140 -17.26 10.22 1.76
CA ILE A 140 -17.63 10.22 3.18
C ILE A 140 -18.63 11.35 3.50
N MET A 141 -18.47 12.52 2.87
CA MET A 141 -19.37 13.66 3.06
C MET A 141 -20.78 13.40 2.51
N ASP A 142 -20.90 12.62 1.43
CA ASP A 142 -22.22 12.25 0.90
C ASP A 142 -22.97 11.32 1.85
N PHE A 143 -22.28 10.31 2.41
CA PHE A 143 -22.87 9.45 3.45
C PHE A 143 -23.22 10.24 4.71
N SER A 144 -22.32 11.10 5.20
CA SER A 144 -22.56 11.95 6.36
C SER A 144 -23.80 12.85 6.17
N ARG A 145 -23.93 13.45 4.98
CA ARG A 145 -25.10 14.25 4.61
C ARG A 145 -26.38 13.40 4.57
N ALA A 146 -26.33 12.23 3.92
CA ALA A 146 -27.49 11.36 3.77
C ALA A 146 -27.98 10.76 5.11
N TYR A 147 -27.06 10.50 6.05
CA TYR A 147 -27.42 10.10 7.41
C TYR A 147 -28.04 11.26 8.19
N SER A 148 -27.45 12.45 8.10
CA SER A 148 -27.94 13.64 8.81
C SER A 148 -29.28 14.15 8.26
N SER A 149 -29.55 13.98 6.97
CA SER A 149 -30.83 14.36 6.34
C SER A 149 -31.93 13.30 6.53
N GLY A 150 -31.59 12.12 7.04
CA GLY A 150 -32.51 10.98 7.14
C GLY A 150 -32.84 10.31 5.80
N GLU A 151 -32.14 10.65 4.71
CA GLU A 151 -32.31 10.01 3.39
C GLU A 151 -31.97 8.51 3.45
N THR A 152 -30.96 8.15 4.25
CA THR A 152 -30.61 6.77 4.55
C THR A 152 -30.08 6.63 5.97
N THR A 153 -29.96 5.40 6.46
CA THR A 153 -29.39 5.12 7.79
C THR A 153 -28.16 4.21 7.68
N PRO A 154 -27.22 4.29 8.65
CA PRO A 154 -26.10 3.35 8.72
C PRO A 154 -26.54 1.88 8.64
N VAL A 155 -27.67 1.50 9.28
CA VAL A 155 -28.23 0.13 9.18
C VAL A 155 -28.62 -0.25 7.75
N GLN A 156 -29.26 0.64 7.01
CA GLN A 156 -29.62 0.37 5.61
C GLN A 156 -28.38 0.18 4.73
N VAL A 157 -27.35 1.01 4.94
CA VAL A 157 -26.08 0.89 4.22
C VAL A 157 -25.37 -0.42 4.58
N ALA A 158 -25.30 -0.77 5.87
CA ALA A 158 -24.70 -2.01 6.34
C ALA A 158 -25.39 -3.26 5.76
N LYS A 159 -26.73 -3.28 5.73
CA LYS A 159 -27.50 -4.38 5.13
C LYS A 159 -27.21 -4.54 3.63
N ARG A 160 -27.16 -3.43 2.88
CA ARG A 160 -26.80 -3.44 1.45
C ARG A 160 -25.36 -3.90 1.22
N PHE A 161 -24.44 -3.44 2.05
CA PHE A 161 -23.05 -3.87 2.03
C PHE A 161 -22.92 -5.39 2.25
N LEU A 162 -23.54 -5.93 3.30
CA LEU A 162 -23.49 -7.38 3.60
C LEU A 162 -24.13 -8.22 2.49
N ALA A 163 -25.21 -7.73 1.87
CA ALA A 163 -25.81 -8.39 0.71
C ALA A 163 -24.82 -8.46 -0.48
N ALA A 164 -24.13 -7.36 -0.78
CA ALA A 164 -23.11 -7.32 -1.83
C ALA A 164 -21.91 -8.23 -1.50
N VAL A 165 -21.43 -8.25 -0.25
CA VAL A 165 -20.37 -9.15 0.20
C VAL A 165 -20.77 -10.61 -0.01
N LYS A 166 -22.00 -10.98 0.35
CA LYS A 166 -22.53 -12.33 0.17
C LYS A 166 -22.62 -12.72 -1.30
N GLU A 167 -23.05 -11.80 -2.16
CA GLU A 167 -23.12 -12.01 -3.61
C GLU A 167 -21.72 -12.22 -4.22
N CYS A 168 -20.76 -11.35 -3.91
CA CYS A 168 -19.40 -11.43 -4.42
C CYS A 168 -18.60 -12.63 -3.91
N SER A 169 -18.95 -13.13 -2.72
CA SER A 169 -18.34 -14.32 -2.11
C SER A 169 -19.01 -15.62 -2.55
N GLY A 170 -20.11 -15.53 -3.32
CA GLY A 170 -20.80 -16.69 -3.84
C GLY A 170 -19.96 -17.48 -4.87
N PRO A 171 -20.38 -18.72 -5.21
CA PRO A 171 -19.66 -19.60 -6.13
C PRO A 171 -19.46 -19.02 -7.54
N THR A 172 -20.28 -18.04 -7.91
CA THR A 172 -20.27 -17.40 -9.23
C THR A 172 -19.08 -16.47 -9.44
N MET A 173 -18.61 -15.77 -8.39
CA MET A 173 -17.59 -14.74 -8.52
C MET A 173 -16.34 -15.02 -7.70
N ASN A 174 -16.48 -15.65 -6.52
CA ASN A 174 -15.38 -16.09 -5.66
C ASN A 174 -14.26 -15.03 -5.47
N MET A 175 -14.64 -13.75 -5.33
CA MET A 175 -13.67 -12.64 -5.28
C MET A 175 -13.01 -12.48 -3.91
N ALA A 176 -13.61 -13.04 -2.84
CA ALA A 176 -13.08 -13.06 -1.48
C ALA A 176 -12.50 -11.71 -1.00
N PHE A 177 -13.25 -10.62 -1.18
CA PHE A 177 -12.80 -9.26 -0.79
C PHE A 177 -12.44 -9.13 0.70
N PHE A 178 -13.08 -9.94 1.55
CA PHE A 178 -12.83 -9.99 2.98
C PHE A 178 -12.44 -11.41 3.38
N ILE A 179 -11.32 -11.57 4.07
CA ILE A 179 -10.90 -12.87 4.64
C ILE A 179 -11.65 -13.20 5.95
N SER A 180 -12.21 -12.19 6.61
CA SER A 180 -13.04 -12.31 7.82
C SER A 180 -14.06 -11.17 7.84
N CYS A 181 -15.33 -11.50 8.02
CA CYS A 181 -16.42 -10.55 8.15
C CYS A 181 -17.51 -11.17 9.03
N ASP A 182 -17.81 -10.53 10.15
CA ASP A 182 -18.91 -10.92 11.05
C ASP A 182 -20.14 -10.03 10.76
N PRO A 183 -21.20 -10.58 10.13
CA PRO A 183 -22.39 -9.81 9.80
C PRO A 183 -23.12 -9.24 11.03
N GLU A 184 -23.09 -9.96 12.16
CA GLU A 184 -23.81 -9.56 13.36
C GLU A 184 -23.12 -8.38 14.04
N ASP A 185 -21.78 -8.40 14.11
CA ASP A 185 -21.00 -7.28 14.64
C ASP A 185 -21.14 -6.03 13.76
N VAL A 186 -21.12 -6.19 12.42
CA VAL A 186 -21.34 -5.08 11.48
C VAL A 186 -22.72 -4.45 11.67
N LEU A 187 -23.77 -5.27 11.83
CA LEU A 187 -25.13 -4.77 12.06
C LEU A 187 -25.25 -4.08 13.43
N LYS A 188 -24.69 -4.67 14.48
CA LYS A 188 -24.68 -4.06 15.83
C LYS A 188 -24.05 -2.68 15.82
N GLN A 189 -22.88 -2.52 15.21
CA GLN A 189 -22.21 -1.22 15.11
C GLN A 189 -23.05 -0.21 14.31
N ALA A 190 -23.72 -0.67 13.24
CA ALA A 190 -24.59 0.17 12.43
C ALA A 190 -25.86 0.62 13.18
N GLU A 191 -26.44 -0.24 14.02
CA GLU A 191 -27.57 0.08 14.88
C GLU A 191 -27.20 1.16 15.89
N GLU A 192 -26.09 0.98 16.61
CA GLU A 192 -25.57 1.97 17.56
C GLU A 192 -25.28 3.32 16.86
N SER A 193 -24.76 3.28 15.63
CA SER A 193 -24.55 4.51 14.85
C SER A 193 -25.86 5.16 14.41
N THR A 194 -26.88 4.37 14.05
CA THR A 194 -28.18 4.89 13.62
C THR A 194 -28.88 5.60 14.78
N LEU A 195 -28.80 5.05 15.99
CA LEU A 195 -29.34 5.69 17.20
C LEU A 195 -28.73 7.08 17.44
N ARG A 196 -27.40 7.24 17.22
CA ARG A 196 -26.72 8.53 17.36
C ARG A 196 -27.19 9.60 16.38
N TYR A 197 -27.67 9.23 15.19
CA TYR A 197 -28.21 10.18 14.21
C TYR A 197 -29.70 10.51 14.43
N GLN A 198 -30.40 9.72 15.27
CA GLN A 198 -31.81 9.94 15.60
C GLN A 198 -32.02 10.79 16.86
N THR A 199 -30.94 11.06 17.61
CA THR A 199 -30.94 11.90 18.82
C THR A 199 -30.73 13.35 18.43
#